data_AF-A0A1Q4A7X7-F1
#
_entry.id   AF-A0A1Q4A7X7-F1
#
_cell.length_a   1.000
_cell.length_b   1.000
_cell.length_c   1.000
_cell.angle_alpha   90.00
_cell.angle_beta   90.00
_cell.angle_gamma   90.00
#
_symmetry.space_group_name_H-M   'P 1'
#
loop_
_entity.id
_entity.type
_entity.pdbx_description
1 polymer ?
#
loop_
_entity_poly.entity_id
_entity_poly.type
_entity_poly.pdbx_seq_one_letter_code
_entity_poly.pdbx_strand_id
1 'polypeptide(L)'
;MSRSWTGGPRRRYPAPQPERGLLRRLADYGLAVILLGLLILLAARLDRFATRTAEGAAIINDGDSITLGAERIRMRGIDAPEYSQVCRKDGVDYPCGKLSRQYLVGLIAGQPVSCSGWQRDRYGRLLGDCVAGGKDLNRAQVVAGWAVAYGDFETEEAVARAAKVGIWGGTFERPQDWRANHRGAPVEARHSPLAAVGDALREFFRFQ
;
A
#
# COMPACT_ATOMS: atom_id res chain seq x y z
N MET A 1 -69.45 -39.55 56.14
CA MET A 1 -68.96 -39.66 54.74
C MET A 1 -68.16 -38.42 54.42
N SER A 2 -66.86 -38.60 54.25
CA SER A 2 -65.83 -37.60 53.96
C SER A 2 -65.75 -37.31 52.46
N ARG A 3 -65.68 -36.03 52.08
CA ARG A 3 -65.15 -35.51 50.81
C ARG A 3 -64.44 -34.19 51.13
N SER A 4 -63.13 -34.20 51.36
CA SER A 4 -62.06 -34.01 50.37
C SER A 4 -62.18 -32.66 49.65
N TRP A 5 -61.23 -31.74 49.84
CA TRP A 5 -60.62 -30.91 48.79
C TRP A 5 -59.27 -30.42 49.29
N THR A 6 -58.18 -31.02 48.78
CA THR A 6 -56.81 -30.53 48.92
C THR A 6 -56.60 -29.41 47.91
N GLY A 7 -56.27 -28.21 48.39
CA GLY A 7 -55.97 -27.07 47.52
C GLY A 7 -54.70 -27.32 46.71
N GLY A 8 -54.82 -27.39 45.39
CA GLY A 8 -53.68 -27.47 44.47
C GLY A 8 -52.86 -26.17 44.43
N PRO A 9 -51.58 -26.22 44.03
CA PRO A 9 -50.69 -25.07 44.03
C PRO A 9 -51.16 -24.01 43.02
N ARG A 10 -51.35 -22.78 43.51
CA ARG A 10 -51.68 -21.61 42.68
C ARG A 10 -50.55 -21.36 41.67
N ARG A 11 -50.81 -21.54 40.37
CA ARG A 11 -49.92 -21.06 39.30
C ARG A 11 -49.78 -19.54 39.44
N ARG A 12 -48.59 -19.07 39.81
CA ARG A 12 -48.22 -17.65 39.67
C ARG A 12 -48.05 -17.37 38.17
N TYR A 13 -49.01 -16.69 37.57
CA TYR A 13 -48.75 -16.03 36.29
C TYR A 13 -47.69 -14.94 36.54
N PRO A 14 -46.59 -14.89 35.78
CA PRO A 14 -45.65 -13.78 35.86
C PRO A 14 -46.41 -12.48 35.57
N ALA A 15 -46.11 -11.43 36.35
CA ALA A 15 -46.72 -10.13 36.17
C ALA A 15 -46.47 -9.61 34.74
N PRO A 16 -47.43 -8.86 34.14
CA PRO A 16 -47.22 -8.19 32.86
C PRO A 16 -45.96 -7.32 32.96
N GLN A 17 -45.01 -7.52 32.07
CA GLN A 17 -43.82 -6.67 32.05
C GLN A 17 -44.25 -5.23 31.69
N PRO A 18 -43.75 -4.21 32.40
CA PRO A 18 -44.08 -2.83 32.10
C PRO A 18 -43.62 -2.52 30.67
N GLU A 19 -44.55 -2.02 29.84
CA GLU A 19 -44.23 -1.66 28.48
C GLU A 19 -43.13 -0.59 28.47
N ARG A 20 -42.00 -0.89 27.81
CA ARG A 20 -40.89 0.07 27.69
C ARG A 20 -41.44 1.36 27.06
N GLY A 21 -41.35 2.47 27.78
CA GLY A 21 -41.84 3.77 27.32
C GLY A 21 -41.20 4.18 25.99
N LEU A 22 -41.96 4.92 25.18
CA LEU A 22 -41.58 5.36 23.82
C LEU A 22 -40.17 5.98 23.78
N LEU A 23 -39.84 6.83 24.77
CA LEU A 23 -38.51 7.45 24.92
C LEU A 23 -37.37 6.44 25.04
N ARG A 24 -37.54 5.35 25.80
CA ARG A 24 -36.52 4.30 25.91
C ARG A 24 -36.38 3.52 24.60
N ARG A 25 -37.47 3.25 23.89
CA ARG A 25 -37.40 2.61 22.56
C ARG A 25 -36.68 3.50 21.54
N LEU A 26 -36.98 4.80 21.52
CA LEU A 26 -36.29 5.76 20.66
C LEU A 26 -34.80 5.88 21.01
N ALA A 27 -34.45 5.84 22.31
CA ALA A 27 -33.05 5.80 22.75
C ALA A 27 -32.35 4.50 22.34
N ASP A 28 -33.00 3.34 22.48
CA ASP A 28 -32.48 2.03 22.03
C ASP A 28 -32.24 2.02 20.52
N TYR A 29 -33.15 2.56 19.71
CA TYR A 29 -32.97 2.71 18.26
C TYR A 29 -31.85 3.70 17.92
N GLY A 30 -31.76 4.83 18.62
CA GLY A 30 -30.68 5.80 18.44
C GLY A 30 -29.31 5.17 18.73
N LEU A 31 -29.19 4.43 19.84
CA LEU A 31 -27.97 3.69 20.18
C LEU A 31 -27.63 2.66 19.10
N ALA A 32 -28.61 1.89 18.62
CA ALA A 32 -28.40 0.89 17.58
C ALA A 32 -27.90 1.51 16.27
N VAL A 33 -28.47 2.65 15.86
CA VAL A 33 -28.02 3.40 14.66
C VAL A 33 -26.59 3.91 14.83
N ILE A 34 -26.24 4.46 15.99
CA ILE A 34 -24.88 4.92 16.28
C ILE A 34 -23.89 3.75 16.22
N LEU A 35 -24.21 2.62 16.85
CA LEU A 35 -23.37 1.42 16.83
C LEU A 35 -23.20 0.87 15.41
N LEU A 36 -24.27 0.80 14.62
CA LEU A 36 -24.21 0.37 13.22
C LEU A 36 -23.35 1.32 12.39
N GLY A 37 -23.50 2.63 12.58
CA GLY A 37 -22.68 3.65 11.92
C GLY A 37 -21.19 3.52 12.25
N LEU A 38 -20.85 3.29 13.52
CA LEU A 38 -19.47 3.06 13.96
C LEU A 38 -18.89 1.77 13.36
N LEU A 39 -19.67 0.69 13.30
CA LEU A 39 -19.25 -0.56 12.67
C LEU A 39 -18.99 -0.40 11.16
N ILE A 40 -19.85 0.35 10.45
CA ILE A 40 -19.66 0.66 9.02
C ILE A 40 -18.37 1.48 8.83
N LEU A 41 -18.14 2.50 9.66
CA LEU A 41 -16.91 3.30 9.59
C LEU A 41 -15.65 2.47 9.87
N LEU A 42 -15.70 1.59 10.86
CA LEU A 42 -14.59 0.69 11.19
C LEU A 42 -14.30 -0.27 10.03
N ALA A 43 -15.33 -0.89 9.45
CA ALA A 43 -15.19 -1.77 8.29
C ALA A 43 -14.58 -1.04 7.08
N ALA A 44 -15.03 0.19 6.79
CA ALA A 44 -14.48 1.02 5.73
C ALA A 44 -13.01 1.42 5.95
N ARG A 45 -12.56 1.50 7.20
CA ARG A 45 -11.16 1.76 7.54
C ARG A 45 -10.30 0.50 7.41
N LEU A 46 -10.80 -0.66 7.81
CA LEU A 46 -10.08 -1.93 7.70
C LEU A 46 -9.82 -2.35 6.25
N ASP A 47 -10.75 -2.07 5.33
CA ASP A 47 -10.58 -2.37 3.90
C ASP A 47 -9.37 -1.63 3.27
N ARG A 48 -8.95 -0.50 3.85
CA ARG A 48 -7.74 0.22 3.40
C ARG A 48 -6.43 -0.47 3.79
N PHE A 49 -6.44 -1.33 4.80
CA PHE A 49 -5.24 -2.03 5.29
C PHE A 49 -5.16 -3.47 4.79
N ALA A 50 -6.14 -3.93 4.02
CA ALA A 50 -6.06 -5.24 3.38
C ALA A 50 -4.90 -5.25 2.37
N THR A 51 -3.96 -6.18 2.54
CA THR A 51 -2.92 -6.46 1.55
C THR A 51 -3.59 -6.82 0.24
N ARG A 52 -3.36 -6.01 -0.78
CA ARG A 52 -3.80 -6.25 -2.14
C ARG A 52 -2.73 -7.07 -2.85
N THR A 53 -3.17 -8.12 -3.52
CA THR A 53 -2.34 -8.92 -4.42
C THR A 53 -2.82 -8.69 -5.85
N ALA A 54 -1.88 -8.47 -6.76
CA ALA A 54 -2.13 -8.37 -8.18
C ALA A 54 -1.17 -9.32 -8.89
N GLU A 55 -1.69 -10.12 -9.82
CA GLU A 55 -0.90 -11.10 -10.55
C GLU A 55 -1.28 -11.13 -12.02
N GLY A 56 -0.29 -11.31 -12.90
CA GLY A 56 -0.53 -11.54 -14.31
C GLY A 56 0.62 -11.10 -15.20
N ALA A 57 0.33 -10.94 -16.48
CA ALA A 57 1.28 -10.37 -17.43
C ALA A 57 1.52 -8.89 -17.11
N ALA A 58 2.79 -8.51 -16.98
CA ALA A 58 3.17 -7.14 -16.68
C ALA A 58 3.34 -6.30 -17.95
N ILE A 59 2.77 -5.10 -17.92
CA ILE A 59 3.20 -4.00 -18.79
C ILE A 59 4.23 -3.20 -18.00
N ILE A 60 5.49 -3.20 -18.46
CA ILE A 60 6.57 -2.48 -17.79
C ILE A 60 6.56 -1.02 -18.28
N ASN A 61 6.30 -0.07 -17.39
CA ASN A 61 6.21 1.35 -17.72
C ASN A 61 7.61 2.00 -17.71
N ASP A 62 8.37 1.80 -16.64
CA ASP A 62 9.75 2.27 -16.45
C ASP A 62 10.53 1.26 -15.57
N GLY A 63 11.62 1.69 -14.92
CA GLY A 63 12.44 0.81 -14.09
C GLY A 63 11.86 0.48 -12.71
N ASP A 64 10.82 1.17 -12.25
CA ASP A 64 10.19 0.92 -10.95
C ASP A 64 8.66 0.81 -11.00
N SER A 65 8.05 1.03 -12.15
CA SER A 65 6.61 1.05 -12.33
C SER A 65 6.14 0.02 -13.35
N ILE A 66 5.15 -0.76 -12.95
CA ILE A 66 4.50 -1.78 -13.79
C ILE A 66 2.98 -1.68 -13.69
N THR A 67 2.29 -2.26 -14.67
CA THR A 67 0.82 -2.37 -14.67
C THR A 67 0.42 -3.84 -14.83
N LEU A 68 -0.40 -4.33 -13.90
CA LEU A 68 -0.98 -5.68 -13.91
C LEU A 68 -2.50 -5.57 -14.09
N GLY A 69 -2.99 -5.84 -15.31
CA GLY A 69 -4.38 -5.59 -15.66
C GLY A 69 -4.76 -4.11 -15.51
N ALA A 70 -5.66 -3.80 -14.58
CA ALA A 70 -6.06 -2.43 -14.26
C ALA A 70 -5.26 -1.78 -13.11
N GLU A 71 -4.44 -2.56 -12.39
CA GLU A 71 -3.71 -2.08 -11.21
C GLU A 71 -2.34 -1.53 -11.62
N ARG A 72 -2.09 -0.26 -11.27
CA ARG A 72 -0.80 0.40 -11.48
C ARG A 72 0.02 0.30 -10.22
N ILE A 73 1.26 -0.16 -10.35
CA ILE A 73 2.11 -0.53 -9.23
C ILE A 73 3.42 0.22 -9.35
N ARG A 74 3.86 0.82 -8.24
CA ARG A 74 5.23 1.31 -8.05
C ARG A 74 5.93 0.36 -7.08
N MET A 75 7.09 -0.13 -7.49
CA MET A 75 7.91 -1.03 -6.69
C MET A 75 8.37 -0.29 -5.42
N ARG A 76 8.03 -0.86 -4.27
CA ARG A 76 8.35 -0.30 -2.96
C ARG A 76 9.86 -0.34 -2.71
N GLY A 77 10.35 0.66 -1.98
CA GLY A 77 11.71 0.68 -1.48
C GLY A 77 12.77 1.14 -2.47
N ILE A 78 12.39 1.44 -3.72
CA ILE A 78 13.32 1.82 -4.78
C ILE A 78 12.81 3.02 -5.57
N ASP A 79 13.72 3.68 -6.29
CA ASP A 79 13.41 4.73 -7.27
C ASP A 79 14.29 4.51 -8.50
N ALA A 80 13.69 4.28 -9.65
CA ALA A 80 14.43 4.06 -10.90
C ALA A 80 14.51 5.33 -11.75
N PRO A 81 15.53 5.49 -12.62
CA PRO A 81 15.56 6.59 -13.57
C PRO A 81 14.28 6.61 -14.40
N GLU A 82 13.69 7.80 -14.52
CA GLU A 82 12.47 8.00 -15.29
C GLU A 82 12.69 7.58 -16.75
N TYR A 83 11.67 7.08 -17.45
CA TYR A 83 11.84 6.49 -18.78
C TYR A 83 12.62 7.38 -19.79
N SER A 84 12.43 8.69 -19.73
CA SER A 84 13.10 9.69 -20.58
C SER A 84 14.40 10.26 -19.99
N GLN A 85 14.82 9.81 -18.82
CA GLN A 85 16.02 10.29 -18.16
C GLN A 85 17.28 9.84 -18.90
N VAL A 86 18.21 10.79 -19.05
CA VAL A 86 19.53 10.61 -19.64
C VAL A 86 20.58 10.74 -18.53
N CYS A 87 21.58 9.87 -18.57
CA CYS A 87 22.69 9.85 -17.64
C CYS A 87 24.00 9.96 -18.44
N ARG A 88 25.13 10.21 -17.76
CA ARG A 88 26.43 10.37 -18.43
C ARG A 88 27.43 9.34 -17.95
N LYS A 89 28.17 8.74 -18.87
CA LYS A 89 29.26 7.80 -18.59
C LYS A 89 30.40 8.06 -19.56
N ASP A 90 31.62 8.18 -19.04
CA ASP A 90 32.83 8.44 -19.84
C ASP A 90 32.68 9.64 -20.81
N GLY A 91 32.00 10.70 -20.35
CA GLY A 91 31.71 11.91 -21.14
C GLY A 91 30.52 11.79 -22.10
N VAL A 92 29.98 10.59 -22.31
CA VAL A 92 28.91 10.30 -23.27
C VAL A 92 27.55 10.20 -22.59
N ASP A 93 26.53 10.82 -23.18
CA ASP A 93 25.13 10.64 -22.75
C ASP A 93 24.60 9.27 -23.14
N TYR A 94 23.83 8.65 -22.25
CA TYR A 94 23.14 7.39 -22.52
C TYR A 94 21.74 7.35 -21.88
N PRO A 95 20.78 6.61 -22.48
CA PRO A 95 19.39 6.62 -22.05
C PRO A 95 19.14 5.68 -20.85
N CYS A 96 19.67 6.04 -19.69
CA CYS A 96 19.60 5.21 -18.48
C CYS A 96 18.17 4.80 -18.08
N GLY A 97 17.16 5.65 -18.28
CA GLY A 97 15.75 5.30 -18.04
C GLY A 97 15.27 4.11 -18.89
N LYS A 98 15.62 4.12 -20.18
CA LYS A 98 15.27 3.01 -21.09
C LYS A 98 16.03 1.74 -20.74
N LEU A 99 17.31 1.85 -20.37
CA LEU A 99 18.12 0.70 -19.98
C LEU A 99 17.63 0.06 -18.67
N SER A 100 17.25 0.87 -17.67
CA SER A 100 16.65 0.38 -16.42
C SER A 100 15.36 -0.40 -16.68
N ARG A 101 14.47 0.16 -17.52
CA ARG A 101 13.26 -0.54 -17.97
C ARG A 101 13.58 -1.84 -18.71
N GLN A 102 14.55 -1.81 -19.62
CA GLN A 102 14.94 -3.00 -20.41
C GLN A 102 15.49 -4.10 -19.52
N TYR A 103 16.27 -3.76 -18.49
CA TYR A 103 16.72 -4.74 -17.50
C TYR A 103 15.53 -5.38 -16.78
N LEU A 104 14.54 -4.60 -16.35
CA LEU A 104 13.33 -5.14 -15.70
C LEU A 104 12.53 -6.07 -16.63
N VAL A 105 12.40 -5.72 -17.92
CA VAL A 105 11.80 -6.59 -18.94
C VAL A 105 12.56 -7.92 -19.04
N GLY A 106 13.89 -7.86 -19.13
CA GLY A 106 14.73 -9.06 -19.19
C GLY A 106 14.69 -9.90 -17.91
N LEU A 107 14.57 -9.26 -16.76
CA LEU A 107 14.48 -9.91 -15.45
C LEU A 107 13.18 -10.71 -15.30
N ILE A 108 12.05 -10.12 -15.75
CA ILE A 108 10.73 -10.77 -15.76
C ILE A 108 10.71 -11.93 -16.77
N ALA A 109 11.41 -11.79 -17.91
CA ALA A 109 11.57 -12.84 -18.91
C ALA A 109 10.24 -13.48 -19.38
N GLY A 110 9.19 -12.67 -19.50
CA GLY A 110 7.84 -13.11 -19.90
C GLY A 110 7.10 -13.96 -18.86
N GLN A 111 7.65 -14.14 -17.66
CA GLN A 111 6.96 -14.83 -16.56
C GLN A 111 5.83 -13.96 -16.00
N PRO A 112 4.77 -14.58 -15.44
CA PRO A 112 3.79 -13.87 -14.62
C PRO A 112 4.48 -13.13 -13.47
N VAL A 113 4.04 -11.90 -13.22
CA VAL A 113 4.49 -11.09 -12.08
C VAL A 113 3.39 -11.12 -11.03
N SER A 114 3.77 -11.35 -9.77
CA SER A 114 2.91 -11.19 -8.61
C SER A 114 3.44 -10.03 -7.77
N CYS A 115 2.57 -9.09 -7.43
CA CYS A 115 2.89 -7.97 -6.55
C CYS A 115 1.93 -7.93 -5.38
N SER A 116 2.46 -7.67 -4.18
CA SER A 116 1.66 -7.51 -2.98
C SER A 116 1.98 -6.19 -2.27
N GLY A 117 0.96 -5.50 -1.78
CA GLY A 117 1.14 -4.24 -1.04
C GLY A 117 -0.15 -3.79 -0.37
N TRP A 118 -0.05 -2.85 0.57
CA TRP A 118 -1.20 -2.32 1.31
C TRP A 118 -1.27 -0.79 1.27
N GLN A 119 -0.18 -0.12 0.89
CA GLN A 119 -0.12 1.33 0.75
C GLN A 119 -0.33 1.76 -0.70
N ARG A 120 -0.79 2.98 -0.89
CA ARG A 120 -0.81 3.64 -2.20
C ARG A 120 0.00 4.94 -2.12
N ASP A 121 0.68 5.27 -3.22
CA ASP A 121 1.34 6.56 -3.36
C ASP A 121 0.32 7.69 -3.60
N ARG A 122 0.80 8.93 -3.61
CA ARG A 122 -0.03 10.11 -3.86
C ARG A 122 -0.72 10.15 -5.23
N TYR A 123 -0.29 9.31 -6.17
CA TYR A 123 -0.86 9.17 -7.51
C TYR A 123 -1.84 7.99 -7.60
N GLY A 124 -2.12 7.33 -6.46
CA GLY A 124 -3.03 6.21 -6.34
C GLY A 124 -2.44 4.88 -6.81
N ARG A 125 -1.13 4.78 -7.11
CA ARG A 125 -0.49 3.51 -7.46
C ARG A 125 -0.29 2.66 -6.21
N LEU A 126 -0.47 1.35 -6.32
CA LEU A 126 -0.11 0.42 -5.26
C LEU A 126 1.41 0.47 -5.03
N LEU A 127 1.84 0.63 -3.79
CA LEU A 127 3.24 0.43 -3.39
C LEU A 127 3.43 -1.05 -3.09
N GLY A 128 4.14 -1.76 -3.97
CA GLY A 128 4.17 -3.22 -3.97
C GLY A 128 5.57 -3.83 -3.96
N ASP A 129 5.67 -4.98 -3.30
CA ASP A 129 6.78 -5.92 -3.45
C ASP A 129 6.44 -6.88 -4.59
N CYS A 130 7.28 -6.91 -5.63
CA CYS A 130 6.98 -7.62 -6.87
C CYS A 130 7.95 -8.78 -7.11
N VAL A 131 7.41 -9.91 -7.54
CA VAL A 131 8.13 -11.17 -7.78
C VAL A 131 7.78 -11.72 -9.15
N ALA A 132 8.77 -12.22 -9.89
CA ALA A 132 8.55 -12.99 -11.12
C ALA A 132 9.48 -14.20 -11.15
N GLY A 133 8.94 -15.40 -11.42
CA GLY A 133 9.74 -16.64 -11.45
C GLY A 133 10.57 -16.88 -10.18
N GLY A 134 10.05 -16.48 -9.01
CA GLY A 134 10.74 -16.59 -7.72
C GLY A 134 11.81 -15.52 -7.44
N LYS A 135 11.99 -14.53 -8.32
CA LYS A 135 12.95 -13.43 -8.13
C LYS A 135 12.25 -12.19 -7.59
N ASP A 136 12.78 -11.61 -6.53
CA ASP A 136 12.43 -10.26 -6.06
C ASP A 136 12.90 -9.22 -7.07
N LEU A 137 11.95 -8.59 -7.75
CA LEU A 137 12.20 -7.61 -8.81
C LEU A 137 12.74 -6.30 -8.24
N ASN A 138 12.22 -5.88 -7.09
CA ASN A 138 12.59 -4.64 -6.42
C ASN A 138 14.09 -4.69 -6.06
N ARG A 139 14.48 -5.74 -5.34
CA ARG A 139 15.86 -5.97 -4.94
C ARG A 139 16.79 -6.14 -6.13
N ALA A 140 16.38 -6.92 -7.14
CA ALA A 140 17.21 -7.20 -8.30
C ALA A 140 17.51 -5.96 -9.14
N GLN A 141 16.60 -4.98 -9.20
CA GLN A 141 16.86 -3.69 -9.83
C GLN A 141 17.98 -2.90 -9.13
N VAL A 142 17.97 -2.89 -7.79
CA VAL A 142 19.00 -2.20 -7.00
C VAL A 142 20.35 -2.91 -7.11
N VAL A 143 20.36 -4.24 -6.98
CA VAL A 143 21.59 -5.05 -7.08
C VAL A 143 22.28 -4.86 -8.44
N ALA A 144 21.51 -4.74 -9.51
CA ALA A 144 22.05 -4.49 -10.85
C ALA A 144 22.43 -3.02 -11.11
N GLY A 145 22.16 -2.12 -10.16
CA GLY A 145 22.43 -0.70 -10.27
C GLY A 145 21.48 0.04 -11.22
N TRP A 146 20.28 -0.47 -11.44
CA TRP A 146 19.28 0.15 -12.32
C TRP A 146 18.18 0.91 -11.56
N ALA A 147 18.23 0.87 -10.22
CA ALA A 147 17.45 1.72 -9.33
C ALA A 147 18.30 2.17 -8.13
N VAL A 148 17.91 3.29 -7.51
CA VAL A 148 18.46 3.75 -6.22
C VAL A 148 17.58 3.26 -5.07
N ALA A 149 18.17 3.14 -3.88
CA ALA A 149 17.44 2.80 -2.67
C ALA A 149 16.54 3.98 -2.24
N TYR A 150 15.30 3.67 -1.87
CA TYR A 150 14.29 4.62 -1.44
C TYR A 150 13.55 4.10 -0.19
N GLY A 151 14.28 3.99 0.91
CA GLY A 151 13.78 3.53 2.21
C GLY A 151 13.98 2.03 2.47
N ASP A 152 14.35 1.26 1.44
CA ASP A 152 14.80 -0.13 1.54
C ASP A 152 16.02 -0.35 0.60
N PHE A 153 16.73 -1.48 0.78
CA PHE A 153 17.84 -1.95 -0.08
C PHE A 153 19.12 -1.10 -0.08
N GLU A 154 19.38 -0.32 0.96
CA GLU A 154 20.59 0.53 1.08
C GLU A 154 21.89 -0.28 1.06
N THR A 155 21.85 -1.51 1.57
CA THR A 155 23.02 -2.42 1.55
C THR A 155 23.31 -2.88 0.13
N GLU A 156 22.29 -3.30 -0.62
CA GLU A 156 22.40 -3.66 -2.03
C GLU A 156 22.85 -2.46 -2.88
N GLU A 157 22.33 -1.26 -2.62
CA GLU A 157 22.75 -0.04 -3.30
C GLU A 157 24.24 0.25 -3.07
N ALA A 158 24.71 0.11 -1.83
CA ALA A 158 26.12 0.32 -1.50
C ALA A 158 27.04 -0.65 -2.26
N VAL A 159 26.64 -1.92 -2.40
CA VAL A 159 27.37 -2.93 -3.18
C VAL A 159 27.36 -2.57 -4.67
N ALA A 160 26.20 -2.25 -5.23
CA ALA A 160 26.07 -1.86 -6.65
C ALA A 160 26.90 -0.60 -6.97
N ARG A 161 26.92 0.37 -6.06
CA ARG A 161 27.72 1.58 -6.16
C ARG A 161 29.21 1.29 -6.11
N ALA A 162 29.67 0.47 -5.17
CA ALA A 162 31.07 0.07 -5.07
C ALA A 162 31.54 -0.69 -6.33
N ALA A 163 30.67 -1.54 -6.89
CA ALA A 163 30.92 -2.28 -8.11
C ALA A 163 30.76 -1.44 -9.40
N LYS A 164 30.29 -0.19 -9.30
CA LYS A 164 30.05 0.72 -10.44
C LYS A 164 29.16 0.11 -11.54
N VAL A 165 28.15 -0.66 -11.15
CA VAL A 165 27.20 -1.30 -12.08
C VAL A 165 26.01 -0.39 -12.40
N GLY A 166 25.39 -0.60 -13.55
CA GLY A 166 24.25 0.18 -14.02
C GLY A 166 24.53 1.68 -14.03
N ILE A 167 23.65 2.47 -13.42
CA ILE A 167 23.76 3.92 -13.33
C ILE A 167 24.97 4.39 -12.50
N TRP A 168 25.46 3.56 -11.58
CA TRP A 168 26.65 3.86 -10.76
C TRP A 168 27.97 3.81 -11.54
N GLY A 169 27.93 3.33 -12.78
CA GLY A 169 29.07 3.36 -13.69
C GLY A 169 29.42 4.75 -14.24
N GLY A 170 28.60 5.76 -13.95
CA GLY A 170 28.78 7.13 -14.42
C GLY A 170 28.19 8.15 -13.46
N THR A 171 27.82 9.32 -13.98
CA THR A 171 27.12 10.38 -13.26
C THR A 171 25.67 10.45 -13.70
N PHE A 172 24.80 10.70 -12.73
CA PHE A 172 23.38 10.82 -12.96
C PHE A 172 22.75 11.73 -11.91
N GLU A 173 21.67 12.39 -12.30
CA GLU A 173 20.77 13.05 -11.37
C GLU A 173 19.88 11.99 -10.70
N ARG A 174 19.65 12.07 -9.39
CA ARG A 174 18.76 11.09 -8.75
C ARG A 174 17.34 11.20 -9.32
N PRO A 175 16.58 10.10 -9.47
CA PRO A 175 15.31 10.17 -10.20
C PRO A 175 14.29 11.11 -9.54
N GLN A 176 14.24 11.16 -8.21
CA GLN A 176 13.47 12.18 -7.47
C GLN A 176 13.81 13.64 -7.82
N ASP A 177 15.10 13.95 -8.00
CA ASP A 177 15.58 15.30 -8.29
C ASP A 177 15.30 15.63 -9.76
N TRP A 178 15.51 14.65 -10.64
CA TRP A 178 15.15 14.73 -12.06
C TRP A 178 13.65 15.03 -12.22
N ARG A 179 12.78 14.35 -11.47
CA ARG A 179 11.33 14.64 -11.45
C ARG A 179 11.04 16.08 -11.03
N ALA A 180 11.68 16.57 -9.97
CA ALA A 180 11.48 17.93 -9.47
C ALA A 180 11.88 19.00 -10.51
N ASN A 181 12.97 18.75 -11.24
CA ASN A 181 13.53 19.70 -12.19
C ASN A 181 12.86 19.63 -13.58
N HIS A 182 12.23 18.51 -13.94
CA HIS A 182 11.67 18.28 -15.28
C HIS A 182 10.14 18.19 -15.31
N ARG A 183 9.47 18.10 -14.16
CA ARG A 183 8.01 18.14 -14.05
C ARG A 183 7.66 19.09 -12.91
N GLY A 184 6.96 20.20 -13.19
CA GLY A 184 6.54 21.18 -12.19
C GLY A 184 5.49 20.67 -11.18
N ALA A 185 5.71 19.55 -10.48
CA ALA A 185 4.78 18.93 -9.53
C ALA A 185 5.50 18.38 -8.26
N PRO A 186 4.80 18.28 -7.10
CA PRO A 186 5.45 18.12 -5.79
C PRO A 186 6.21 16.79 -5.61
N VAL A 187 7.32 16.86 -4.89
CA VAL A 187 8.20 15.72 -4.58
C VAL A 187 7.56 14.85 -3.49
N GLU A 188 7.58 13.52 -3.65
CA GLU A 188 7.27 12.59 -2.56
C GLU A 188 8.52 12.51 -1.66
N ALA A 189 8.35 12.76 -0.36
CA ALA A 189 9.47 12.77 0.59
C ALA A 189 9.85 11.34 0.98
N ARG A 190 11.15 11.09 1.19
CA ARG A 190 11.68 9.80 1.67
C ARG A 190 10.84 9.29 2.86
N HIS A 191 10.27 8.09 2.74
CA HIS A 191 9.55 7.46 3.83
C HIS A 191 10.55 7.08 4.94
N SER A 192 10.51 7.82 6.05
CA SER A 192 11.18 7.46 7.30
C SER A 192 10.13 6.88 8.27
N PRO A 193 10.43 5.83 9.04
CA PRO A 193 9.46 5.20 9.94
C PRO A 193 8.88 6.16 10.99
N LEU A 194 9.62 7.22 11.35
CA LEU A 194 9.14 8.29 12.24
C LEU A 194 8.13 9.24 11.58
N ALA A 195 8.17 9.40 10.26
CA ALA A 195 7.24 10.23 9.52
C ALA A 195 5.85 9.58 9.43
N ALA A 196 5.79 8.25 9.32
CA ALA A 196 4.54 7.48 9.33
C ALA A 196 3.74 7.67 10.64
N VAL A 197 4.43 7.83 11.78
CA VAL A 197 3.79 8.13 13.08
C VAL A 197 3.27 9.57 13.12
N GLY A 198 4.02 10.52 12.54
CA GLY A 198 3.61 11.93 12.47
C GLY A 198 2.40 12.17 11.56
N ASP A 199 2.34 11.47 10.42
CA ASP A 199 1.21 11.55 9.49
C ASP A 199 -0.04 10.86 10.05
N ALA A 200 0.12 9.73 10.75
CA ALA A 200 -0.96 9.09 11.50
C ALA A 200 -1.55 10.00 12.59
N LEU A 201 -0.71 10.77 13.29
CA LEU A 201 -1.17 11.74 14.28
C LEU A 201 -1.87 12.94 13.64
N ARG A 202 -1.37 13.48 12.52
CA ARG A 202 -2.04 14.59 11.81
C ARG A 202 -3.38 14.20 11.20
N GLU A 203 -3.52 12.97 10.72
CA GLU A 203 -4.79 12.46 10.20
C GLU A 203 -5.81 12.20 11.33
N PHE A 204 -5.34 11.89 12.55
CA PHE A 204 -6.20 11.76 13.73
C PHE A 204 -6.78 13.11 14.23
N PHE A 205 -6.09 14.22 14.00
CA PHE A 205 -6.50 15.57 14.44
C PHE A 205 -7.14 16.45 13.35
N ARG A 206 -7.29 15.99 12.11
CA ARG A 206 -8.03 16.69 11.04
C ARG A 206 -9.45 16.13 10.88
N PHE A 207 -10.32 16.46 11.83
CA PHE A 207 -11.77 16.46 11.64
C PHE A 207 -12.27 17.92 11.71
N GLN A 208 -12.56 18.51 10.55
CA GLN A 208 -13.62 19.51 10.36
C GLN A 208 -14.46 19.04 9.18
#